data_AF-A0A2L2Z1E7-F1
#
_entry.id   AF-A0A2L2Z1E7-F1
#
_cell.length_a   1.000
_cell.length_b   1.000
_cell.length_c   1.000
_cell.angle_alpha   90.00
_cell.angle_beta   90.00
_cell.angle_gamma   90.00
#
_symmetry.space_group_name_H-M   'P 1'
#
loop_
_entity.id
_entity.type
_entity.pdbx_description
1 polymer ?
#
loop_
_entity_poly.entity_id
_entity_poly.type
_entity_poly.pdbx_seq_one_letter_code
_entity_poly.pdbx_strand_id
1 'polypeptide(L)'
;RTNYCINNAVSKLKNLSLINEHCLELQQKKSGKKCPFSKQLPDLQNSILASVKDIEDIVELGKELKCCPYFSTRNVIPDAEIVLLPYNVLLHKATRDAYGISLKDNVIIIDEAHNIVEAINSMYS
;
A
#
# COMPACT_ATOMS: atom_id res chain seq x y z
N ARG A 1 -3.41 -3.47 -1.39
CA ARG A 1 -4.32 -4.10 -0.39
C ARG A 1 -4.36 -5.62 -0.51
N THR A 2 -4.60 -6.19 -1.70
CA THR A 2 -4.69 -7.66 -1.92
C THR A 2 -3.58 -8.44 -1.23
N ASN A 3 -2.33 -8.02 -1.43
CA ASN A 3 -1.17 -8.77 -0.93
C ASN A 3 -0.83 -8.47 0.54
N TYR A 4 -1.41 -7.42 1.14
CA TYR A 4 -1.05 -6.95 2.49
C TYR A 4 -2.16 -7.17 3.53
N CYS A 5 -3.39 -7.53 3.12
CA CYS A 5 -4.53 -7.55 4.02
C CYS A 5 -4.53 -8.81 4.89
N ILE A 6 -4.41 -8.61 6.22
CA ILE A 6 -4.45 -9.69 7.22
C ILE A 6 -5.84 -9.89 7.87
N ASN A 7 -6.83 -9.07 7.50
CA ASN A 7 -8.19 -9.27 7.97
C ASN A 7 -8.87 -10.36 7.14
N ASN A 8 -9.02 -11.55 7.71
CA ASN A 8 -9.63 -12.71 7.06
C ASN A 8 -11.03 -12.46 6.48
N ALA A 9 -11.84 -11.57 7.06
CA ALA A 9 -13.16 -11.24 6.52
C ALA A 9 -13.06 -10.42 5.22
N VAL A 10 -11.97 -9.67 5.04
CA VAL A 10 -11.73 -8.83 3.86
C VAL A 10 -10.88 -9.58 2.83
N SER A 11 -9.78 -10.21 3.24
CA SER A 11 -8.83 -10.88 2.34
C SER A 11 -9.45 -12.06 1.57
N LYS A 12 -10.46 -12.73 2.14
CA LYS A 12 -11.18 -13.85 1.50
C LYS A 12 -12.08 -13.44 0.34
N LEU A 13 -12.37 -12.16 0.14
CA LEU A 13 -13.31 -11.69 -0.88
C LEU A 13 -12.82 -11.91 -2.31
N LYS A 14 -11.53 -12.23 -2.52
CA LYS A 14 -10.84 -12.55 -3.80
C LYS A 14 -10.96 -11.52 -4.95
N ASN A 15 -11.89 -10.58 -4.87
CA ASN A 15 -12.11 -9.50 -5.81
C ASN A 15 -11.55 -8.20 -5.23
N LEU A 16 -10.70 -7.50 -5.99
CA LEU A 16 -10.05 -6.27 -5.53
C LEU A 16 -11.04 -5.15 -5.20
N SER A 17 -12.12 -5.01 -5.98
CA SER A 17 -13.15 -3.99 -5.75
C SER A 17 -13.86 -4.24 -4.42
N LEU A 18 -14.28 -5.49 -4.16
CA LEU A 18 -14.89 -5.88 -2.88
C LEU A 18 -13.93 -5.71 -1.69
N ILE A 19 -12.66 -6.07 -1.86
CA ILE A 19 -11.62 -5.85 -0.85
C ILE A 19 -11.49 -4.36 -0.53
N ASN A 20 -11.47 -3.50 -1.56
CA ASN A 20 -11.35 -2.05 -1.37
C ASN A 20 -12.58 -1.47 -0.68
N GLU A 21 -13.78 -1.81 -1.14
CA GLU A 21 -15.05 -1.35 -0.59
C GLU A 21 -15.18 -1.70 0.90
N HIS A 22 -15.09 -2.99 1.24
CA HIS A 22 -15.19 -3.42 2.64
C HIS A 22 -14.06 -2.89 3.52
N CYS A 23 -12.84 -2.74 2.98
CA CYS A 23 -11.76 -2.10 3.72
C CYS A 23 -12.11 -0.65 4.07
N LEU A 24 -12.68 0.11 3.12
CA LEU A 24 -13.10 1.50 3.34
C LEU A 24 -14.29 1.60 4.31
N GLU A 25 -15.28 0.72 4.21
CA GLU A 25 -16.40 0.66 5.16
C GLU A 25 -15.93 0.49 6.61
N LEU A 26 -14.96 -0.39 6.84
CA LEU A 26 -14.37 -0.64 8.16
C LEU A 26 -13.50 0.51 8.69
N GLN A 27 -13.18 1.50 7.85
CA GLN A 27 -12.48 2.73 8.22
C GLN A 27 -13.46 3.87 8.56
N GLN A 28 -14.73 3.79 8.13
CA GLN A 28 -15.71 4.83 8.39
C GLN A 28 -16.12 4.87 9.86
N LYS A 29 -16.24 6.07 10.43
CA LYS A 29 -16.66 6.25 11.84
C LYS A 29 -18.10 5.76 12.12
N LYS A 30 -18.94 5.66 11.08
CA LYS A 30 -20.39 5.36 11.18
C LYS A 30 -20.73 3.87 11.09
N SER A 31 -19.81 2.98 10.71
CA SER A 31 -20.12 1.59 10.37
C SER A 31 -20.36 0.66 11.57
N GLY A 32 -20.24 1.17 12.82
CA GLY A 32 -20.44 0.40 14.05
C GLY A 32 -19.39 -0.70 14.31
N LYS A 33 -18.62 -1.11 13.29
CA LYS A 33 -17.55 -2.11 13.35
C LYS A 33 -16.30 -1.57 12.66
N LYS A 34 -15.20 -1.48 13.41
CA LYS A 34 -13.89 -1.05 12.88
C LYS A 34 -13.01 -2.24 12.52
N CYS A 35 -12.09 -2.04 11.58
CA CYS A 35 -11.05 -3.04 11.32
C CYS A 35 -10.20 -3.24 12.60
N PRO A 36 -10.01 -4.48 13.09
CA PRO A 36 -9.25 -4.75 14.31
C PRO A 36 -7.77 -4.38 14.18
N PHE A 37 -7.24 -4.36 12.96
CA PHE A 37 -5.86 -4.03 12.64
C PHE A 37 -5.66 -2.53 12.31
N SER A 38 -6.70 -1.71 12.47
CA SER A 38 -6.64 -0.28 12.09
C SER A 38 -5.74 0.57 12.98
N LYS A 39 -5.29 0.03 14.12
CA LYS A 39 -4.37 0.73 15.01
C LYS A 39 -3.03 0.88 14.28
N GLN A 40 -2.49 2.09 14.32
CA GLN A 40 -1.12 2.34 13.89
C GLN A 40 -0.21 2.08 15.09
N LEU A 41 0.73 1.18 14.92
CA LEU A 41 1.79 0.92 15.90
C LEU A 41 3.12 1.38 15.31
N PRO A 42 3.85 2.29 16.00
CA PRO A 42 5.19 2.69 15.58
C PRO A 42 6.13 1.50 15.40
N ASP A 43 5.97 0.44 16.19
CA ASP A 43 6.84 -0.75 16.15
C ASP A 43 6.90 -1.39 14.76
N LEU A 44 5.75 -1.57 14.08
CA LEU A 44 5.73 -2.15 12.74
C LEU A 44 6.41 -1.23 11.72
N GLN A 45 6.20 0.08 11.84
CA GLN A 45 6.82 1.07 10.95
C GLN A 45 8.34 1.11 11.12
N ASN A 46 8.80 1.13 12.38
CA ASN A 46 10.22 1.07 12.73
C ASN A 46 10.86 -0.23 12.22
N SER A 47 10.19 -1.37 12.36
CA SER A 47 10.68 -2.63 11.82
C SER A 47 10.77 -2.62 10.29
N ILE A 48 9.80 -2.02 9.59
CA ILE A 48 9.86 -1.89 8.12
C ILE A 48 11.05 -1.05 7.68
N LEU A 49 11.32 0.07 8.38
CA LEU A 49 12.44 0.97 8.08
C LEU A 49 13.81 0.41 8.50
N ALA A 50 13.87 -0.44 9.52
CA ALA A 50 15.13 -0.93 10.09
C ALA A 50 15.87 -1.95 9.20
N SER A 51 15.16 -2.71 8.36
CA SER A 51 15.80 -3.62 7.41
C SER A 51 14.88 -3.95 6.23
N VAL A 52 15.50 -4.25 5.09
CA VAL A 52 14.80 -4.69 3.86
C VAL A 52 13.91 -5.89 4.17
N LYS A 53 12.66 -5.83 3.74
CA LYS A 53 11.63 -6.85 3.90
C LYS A 53 10.83 -6.98 2.62
N ASP A 54 10.46 -8.21 2.28
CA ASP A 54 9.49 -8.43 1.23
C ASP A 54 8.05 -8.25 1.74
N ILE A 55 7.07 -8.55 0.88
CA ILE A 55 5.65 -8.36 1.24
C ILE A 55 5.23 -9.37 2.30
N GLU A 56 5.73 -10.60 2.18
CA GLU A 56 5.45 -11.74 3.04
C GLU A 56 5.94 -11.50 4.46
N ASP A 57 7.17 -11.02 4.62
CA ASP A 57 7.78 -10.60 5.89
C ASP A 57 6.92 -9.54 6.59
N ILE A 58 6.51 -8.50 5.84
CA ILE A 58 5.70 -7.39 6.38
C ILE A 58 4.31 -7.87 6.81
N VAL A 59 3.74 -8.83 6.07
CA VAL A 59 2.47 -9.46 6.41
C VAL A 59 2.59 -10.30 7.68
N GLU A 60 3.66 -11.06 7.85
CA GLU A 60 3.92 -11.85 9.05
C GLU A 60 4.09 -10.96 10.28
N LEU A 61 4.95 -9.95 10.20
CA LEU A 61 5.14 -8.95 11.26
C LEU A 61 3.82 -8.25 11.65
N GLY A 62 2.98 -7.90 10.67
CA GLY A 62 1.69 -7.29 10.98
C GLY A 62 0.70 -8.23 11.67
N LYS A 63 0.80 -9.56 11.44
CA LYS A 63 0.01 -10.55 12.19
C LYS A 63 0.49 -10.62 13.64
N GLU A 64 1.80 -10.69 13.86
CA GLU A 64 2.41 -10.74 15.19
C GLU A 64 2.06 -9.50 16.02
N LEU A 65 2.25 -8.32 15.44
CA LEU A 65 2.01 -7.03 16.08
C LEU A 65 0.53 -6.60 16.05
N LYS A 66 -0.35 -7.39 15.41
CA LYS A 66 -1.78 -7.07 15.23
C LYS A 66 -2.02 -5.67 14.64
N CYS A 67 -1.21 -5.30 13.65
CA CYS A 67 -1.21 -4.01 12.98
C CYS A 67 -1.42 -4.19 11.48
N CYS A 68 -2.09 -3.24 10.81
CA CYS A 68 -2.35 -3.35 9.37
C CYS A 68 -1.05 -3.17 8.56
N PRO A 69 -0.59 -4.20 7.82
CA PRO A 69 0.62 -4.09 7.00
C PRO A 69 0.46 -3.03 5.90
N TYR A 70 -0.69 -3.04 5.22
CA TYR A 70 -0.97 -2.12 4.11
C TYR A 70 -0.82 -0.64 4.48
N PHE A 71 -1.41 -0.21 5.60
CA PHE A 71 -1.29 1.18 6.02
C PHE A 71 0.08 1.48 6.64
N SER A 72 0.70 0.51 7.31
CA SER A 72 2.04 0.71 7.90
C SER A 72 3.09 0.93 6.82
N THR A 73 3.13 0.11 5.77
CA THR A 73 4.03 0.31 4.62
C THR A 73 3.77 1.64 3.91
N ARG A 74 2.51 2.07 3.83
CA ARG A 74 2.17 3.35 3.18
C ARG A 74 2.63 4.56 4.00
N ASN A 75 2.50 4.49 5.31
CA ASN A 75 2.84 5.59 6.20
C ASN A 75 4.34 5.85 6.28
N VAL A 76 5.18 4.85 6.03
CA VAL A 76 6.65 4.98 6.04
C VAL A 76 7.24 5.43 4.71
N ILE A 77 6.43 5.62 3.65
CA ILE A 77 6.91 6.11 2.34
C ILE A 77 7.74 7.40 2.46
N PRO A 78 7.34 8.41 3.28
CA PRO A 78 8.12 9.65 3.42
C PRO A 78 9.50 9.44 4.08
N ASP A 79 9.65 8.38 4.87
CA ASP A 79 10.88 8.07 5.62
C ASP A 79 11.75 7.03 4.89
N ALA A 80 11.27 6.48 3.78
CA ALA A 80 11.95 5.43 3.02
C ALA A 80 12.98 6.03 2.04
N GLU A 81 14.15 5.40 1.97
CA GLU A 81 15.22 5.80 1.03
C GLU A 81 14.96 5.30 -0.40
N ILE A 82 14.31 4.14 -0.54
CA ILE A 82 13.97 3.51 -1.83
C ILE A 82 12.51 3.06 -1.77
N VAL A 83 11.74 3.45 -2.79
CA VAL A 83 10.34 3.05 -2.94
C VAL A 83 10.16 2.39 -4.30
N LEU A 84 9.81 1.10 -4.30
CA LEU A 84 9.48 0.36 -5.51
C LEU A 84 8.02 0.61 -5.89
N LEU A 85 7.79 1.10 -7.10
CA LEU A 85 6.46 1.50 -7.57
C LEU A 85 6.15 0.89 -8.94
N PRO A 86 4.92 0.40 -9.16
CA PRO A 86 4.46 0.07 -10.50
C PRO A 86 4.21 1.36 -11.31
N TYR A 87 4.28 1.26 -12.63
CA TYR A 87 4.10 2.40 -13.54
C TYR A 87 2.80 3.17 -13.32
N ASN A 88 1.69 2.47 -13.04
CA ASN A 88 0.39 3.12 -12.83
C ASN A 88 0.36 4.02 -11.58
N VAL A 89 1.13 3.69 -10.54
CA VAL A 89 1.25 4.54 -9.35
C VAL A 89 2.20 5.70 -9.62
N LEU A 90 3.25 5.48 -10.40
CA LEU A 90 4.23 6.52 -10.76
C LEU A 90 3.63 7.57 -11.72
N LEU A 91 2.96 7.12 -12.78
CA LEU A 91 2.58 7.94 -13.93
C LEU A 91 1.19 8.58 -13.80
N HIS A 92 0.23 7.91 -13.15
CA HIS A 92 -1.11 8.46 -12.96
C HIS A 92 -1.17 9.38 -11.74
N LYS A 93 -1.27 10.70 -11.97
CA LYS A 93 -1.22 11.73 -10.90
C LYS A 93 -2.19 11.46 -9.75
N ALA A 94 -3.46 11.16 -10.03
CA ALA A 94 -4.44 10.94 -8.97
C ALA A 94 -4.11 9.70 -8.11
N THR A 95 -3.60 8.64 -8.72
CA THR A 95 -3.12 7.45 -7.98
C THR A 95 -1.92 7.83 -7.12
N ARG A 96 -0.93 8.50 -7.70
CA ARG A 96 0.28 8.93 -7.00
C ARG A 96 -0.02 9.79 -5.78
N ASP A 97 -0.88 10.80 -5.95
CA ASP A 97 -1.31 11.71 -4.88
C ASP A 97 -2.06 10.94 -3.79
N ALA A 98 -2.95 10.01 -4.17
CA ALA A 98 -3.64 9.17 -3.21
C ALA A 98 -2.67 8.32 -2.38
N TYR A 99 -1.55 7.88 -2.96
CA TYR A 99 -0.47 7.15 -2.29
C TYR A 99 0.48 8.02 -1.48
N GLY A 100 0.39 9.34 -1.55
CA GLY A 100 1.26 10.26 -0.82
C GLY A 100 2.68 10.33 -1.41
N ILE A 101 2.84 10.02 -2.69
CA ILE A 101 4.15 9.98 -3.34
C ILE A 101 4.42 11.34 -4.01
N SER A 102 5.51 11.99 -3.60
CA SER A 102 6.02 13.20 -4.26
C SER A 102 7.17 12.83 -5.19
N LEU A 103 7.16 13.37 -6.41
CA LEU A 103 8.29 13.24 -7.34
C LEU A 103 9.29 14.39 -7.20
N LYS A 104 8.91 15.46 -6.49
CA LYS A 104 9.78 16.61 -6.28
C LYS A 104 10.98 16.18 -5.43
N ASP A 105 12.17 16.64 -5.78
CA ASP A 105 13.41 16.40 -5.04
C ASP A 105 13.79 14.90 -4.92
N ASN A 106 13.28 14.05 -5.83
CA ASN A 106 13.55 12.61 -5.89
C ASN A 106 14.22 12.23 -7.22
N VAL A 107 15.02 11.16 -7.19
CA VAL A 107 15.55 10.52 -8.41
C VAL A 107 14.60 9.40 -8.84
N ILE A 108 14.18 9.42 -10.10
CA ILE A 108 13.28 8.40 -10.65
C ILE A 108 14.08 7.49 -11.57
N ILE A 109 14.08 6.21 -11.26
CA ILE A 109 14.67 5.16 -12.08
C ILE A 109 13.52 4.34 -12.67
N ILE A 110 13.45 4.30 -13.99
CA ILE A 110 12.46 3.50 -14.72
C ILE A 110 13.17 2.26 -15.22
N ASP A 111 12.83 1.12 -14.63
CA ASP A 111 13.22 -0.18 -15.15
C ASP A 111 12.35 -0.55 -16.36
N GLU A 112 12.89 -1.30 -17.32
CA GLU A 112 12.20 -1.75 -18.54
C GLU A 112 11.43 -0.67 -19.31
N ALA A 113 12.02 0.53 -19.41
CA ALA A 113 11.37 1.74 -19.95
C ALA A 113 10.79 1.60 -21.38
N HIS A 114 11.14 0.53 -22.10
CA HIS A 114 10.53 0.22 -23.40
C HIS A 114 9.01 -0.02 -23.32
N ASN A 115 8.47 -0.41 -22.15
CA ASN A 115 7.04 -0.64 -21.93
C ASN A 115 6.23 0.61 -21.54
N ILE A 116 6.89 1.77 -21.40
CA ILE A 116 6.25 2.96 -20.81
C ILE A 116 5.09 3.50 -21.63
N VAL A 117 5.18 3.45 -22.97
CA VAL A 117 4.15 3.98 -23.88
C VAL A 117 2.87 3.16 -23.78
N GLU A 118 2.99 1.83 -23.74
CA GLU A 118 1.86 0.92 -23.56
C GLU A 118 1.19 1.16 -22.20
N ALA A 119 1.99 1.31 -21.14
CA ALA A 119 1.49 1.60 -19.81
C ALA A 119 0.68 2.91 -19.78
N ILE A 120 1.17 3.97 -20.42
CA ILE A 120 0.44 5.25 -20.55
C ILE A 120 -0.89 5.05 -21.28
N ASN A 121 -0.86 4.40 -22.44
CA ASN A 121 -2.08 4.18 -23.24
C ASN A 121 -3.15 3.40 -22.46
N SER A 122 -2.75 2.38 -21.69
CA SER A 122 -3.68 1.58 -20.87
C SER A 122 -4.36 2.34 -19.73
N MET A 123 -3.80 3.48 -19.29
CA MET A 123 -4.37 4.28 -18.19
C MET A 123 -5.35 5.36 -18.67
N TYR A 124 -5.23 5.79 -19.93
CA TYR A 124 -5.97 6.94 -20.48
C TYR A 124 -6.89 6.58 -21.65
N SER A 125 -6.91 5.32 -22.08
CA SER A 125 -7.88 4.76 -23.03
C SER A 125 -9.02 4.08 -22.29
#